data_AF-A0A971KZ59-F1
#
_entry.id   AF-A0A971KZ59-F1
#
_cell.length_a   1.000
_cell.length_b   1.000
_cell.length_c   1.000
_cell.angle_alpha   90.00
_cell.angle_beta   90.00
_cell.angle_gamma   90.00
#
_symmetry.space_group_name_H-M   'P 1'
#
loop_
_entity.id
_entity.type
_entity.pdbx_description
1 polymer ?
#
loop_
_entity_poly.entity_id
_entity_poly.type
_entity_poly.pdbx_seq_one_letter_code
_entity_poly.pdbx_strand_id
1 'polypeptide(L)'
;TPYYVGATWYGYDKAVQLTSDENFGAQVIWNAVMTKIHKDMKLEPAEFFDEVPPNIVAREICMDSGKIATELCKADPRGSRVRKEYFIEGTEPSYSDTCKVHVSAMACKEATDAQGRMLLATEYCPPESAFVRVYIKRPVQYMPPFPESPYPEDVIYELPEGEYCTIHGPSHVIIPPVTEDDPDSSGIQYPGDEDVDIHDHENPGNAPGEDDWPDPEDFWRGRRRRNRD
;
A
#
# COMPACT_ATOMS: atom_id res chain seq x y z
N THR A 1 -21.83 -27.46 -11.07
CA THR A 1 -21.39 -27.03 -12.41
C THR A 1 -22.64 -26.82 -13.26
N PRO A 2 -22.54 -26.31 -14.49
CA PRO A 2 -23.69 -26.25 -15.39
C PRO A 2 -24.29 -27.64 -15.68
N TYR A 3 -23.50 -28.70 -15.48
CA TYR A 3 -23.86 -30.08 -15.81
C TYR A 3 -24.47 -30.88 -14.65
N TYR A 4 -24.10 -30.59 -13.41
CA TYR A 4 -24.57 -31.35 -12.23
C TYR A 4 -24.42 -30.52 -10.95
N VAL A 5 -25.24 -30.88 -9.96
CA VAL A 5 -25.15 -30.42 -8.58
C VAL A 5 -24.79 -31.60 -7.69
N GLY A 6 -23.96 -31.38 -6.68
CA GLY A 6 -23.62 -32.38 -5.69
C GLY A 6 -23.38 -31.74 -4.33
N ALA A 7 -23.56 -32.53 -3.29
CA ALA A 7 -23.33 -32.14 -1.91
C ALA A 7 -22.47 -33.20 -1.23
N THR A 8 -21.65 -32.78 -0.27
CA THR A 8 -20.89 -33.69 0.58
C THR A 8 -21.06 -33.24 2.01
N TRP A 9 -21.39 -34.19 2.88
CA TRP A 9 -21.48 -33.99 4.31
C TRP A 9 -20.42 -34.83 5.01
N TYR A 10 -19.84 -34.27 6.07
CA TYR A 10 -18.86 -34.93 6.92
C TYR A 10 -19.15 -34.58 8.37
N GLY A 11 -19.21 -35.59 9.23
CA GLY A 11 -19.47 -35.42 10.64
C GLY A 11 -19.61 -36.75 11.35
N TYR A 12 -19.79 -36.67 12.66
CA TYR A 12 -20.08 -37.82 13.52
C TYR A 12 -21.57 -38.10 13.56
N ASP A 13 -21.95 -39.37 13.77
CA ASP A 13 -23.35 -39.76 14.00
C ASP A 13 -23.94 -39.10 15.26
N LYS A 14 -23.09 -38.79 16.24
CA LYS A 14 -23.46 -38.04 17.44
C LYS A 14 -23.10 -36.57 17.27
N ALA A 15 -23.88 -35.69 17.89
CA ALA A 15 -23.62 -34.24 17.90
C ALA A 15 -22.35 -33.91 18.71
N VAL A 16 -21.19 -34.08 18.07
CA VAL A 16 -19.87 -33.77 18.59
C VAL A 16 -19.24 -32.73 17.68
N GLN A 17 -18.57 -31.75 18.29
CA GLN A 17 -17.91 -30.69 17.56
C GLN A 17 -16.66 -31.23 16.85
N LEU A 18 -16.51 -30.87 15.57
CA LEU A 18 -15.28 -31.13 14.81
C LEU A 18 -14.14 -30.24 15.33
N THR A 19 -12.93 -30.78 15.34
CA THR A 19 -11.72 -30.00 15.61
C THR A 19 -11.32 -29.16 14.37
N SER A 20 -10.42 -28.20 14.57
CA SER A 20 -9.90 -27.35 13.48
C SER A 20 -9.32 -28.16 12.31
N ASP A 21 -8.67 -29.29 12.61
CA ASP A 21 -8.06 -30.17 11.60
C ASP A 21 -9.11 -30.96 10.81
N GLU A 22 -10.30 -31.18 11.38
CA GLU A 22 -11.38 -31.96 10.78
C GLU A 22 -12.34 -31.13 9.93
N ASN A 23 -12.33 -29.79 10.06
CA ASN A 23 -13.28 -28.89 9.40
C ASN A 23 -13.25 -28.98 7.87
N PHE A 24 -12.16 -29.45 7.27
CA PHE A 24 -12.02 -29.58 5.82
C PHE A 24 -12.42 -30.97 5.29
N GLY A 25 -12.87 -31.90 6.14
CA GLY A 25 -13.15 -33.29 5.75
C GLY A 25 -14.11 -33.43 4.56
N ALA A 26 -15.22 -32.68 4.55
CA ALA A 26 -16.17 -32.67 3.43
C ALA A 26 -15.53 -32.19 2.12
N GLN A 27 -14.67 -31.16 2.17
CA GLN A 27 -13.98 -30.64 1.00
C GLN A 27 -12.96 -31.63 0.44
N VAL A 28 -12.22 -32.31 1.33
CA VAL A 28 -11.25 -33.34 0.93
C VAL A 28 -11.95 -34.52 0.25
N ILE A 29 -13.06 -35.00 0.82
CA ILE A 29 -13.87 -36.08 0.22
C ILE A 29 -14.43 -35.62 -1.14
N TRP A 30 -15.04 -34.43 -1.21
CA TRP A 30 -15.55 -33.86 -2.46
C TRP A 30 -14.45 -33.80 -3.53
N ASN A 31 -13.28 -33.26 -3.20
CA ASN A 31 -12.17 -33.14 -4.14
C ASN A 31 -11.69 -34.52 -4.63
N ALA A 32 -11.50 -35.49 -3.73
CA ALA A 32 -11.05 -36.82 -4.08
C ALA A 32 -12.04 -37.56 -5.01
N VAL A 33 -13.33 -37.48 -4.69
CA VAL A 33 -14.40 -38.10 -5.49
C VAL A 33 -14.56 -37.41 -6.83
N MET A 34 -14.71 -36.08 -6.84
CA MET A 34 -14.93 -35.31 -8.07
C MET A 34 -13.72 -35.36 -9.00
N THR A 35 -12.49 -35.33 -8.48
CA THR A 35 -11.28 -35.51 -9.31
C THR A 35 -11.30 -36.87 -10.02
N LYS A 36 -11.69 -37.94 -9.31
CA LYS A 36 -11.74 -39.29 -9.91
C LYS A 36 -12.85 -39.40 -10.96
N ILE A 37 -14.04 -38.89 -10.67
CA ILE A 37 -15.17 -38.90 -11.60
C ILE A 37 -14.81 -38.09 -12.86
N HIS A 38 -14.18 -36.93 -12.70
CA HIS A 38 -13.84 -36.05 -13.80
C HIS A 38 -12.63 -36.47 -14.62
N LYS A 39 -11.81 -37.41 -14.14
CA LYS A 39 -10.56 -37.82 -14.79
C LYS A 39 -10.74 -38.27 -16.24
N ASP A 40 -11.82 -39.02 -16.51
CA ASP A 40 -12.12 -39.58 -17.83
C ASP A 40 -13.35 -38.91 -18.48
N MET A 41 -13.94 -37.90 -17.82
CA MET A 41 -15.04 -37.12 -18.36
C MET A 41 -14.51 -36.02 -19.26
N LYS A 42 -14.80 -36.13 -20.56
CA LYS A 42 -14.56 -35.07 -21.54
C LYS A 42 -15.70 -34.07 -21.52
N LEU A 43 -15.87 -33.39 -20.38
CA LEU A 43 -16.78 -32.26 -20.30
C LEU A 43 -16.04 -31.01 -20.78
N GLU A 44 -16.61 -30.35 -21.77
CA GLU A 44 -16.13 -29.03 -22.16
C GLU A 44 -16.45 -28.02 -21.04
N PRO A 45 -15.64 -26.97 -20.86
CA PRO A 45 -16.01 -25.85 -20.02
C PRO A 45 -17.34 -25.26 -20.50
N ALA A 46 -18.30 -25.14 -19.59
CA ALA A 46 -19.55 -24.43 -19.83
C ALA A 46 -19.72 -23.30 -18.82
N GLU A 47 -20.36 -22.24 -19.29
CA GLU A 47 -20.84 -21.16 -18.42
C GLU A 47 -22.08 -21.64 -17.65
N PHE A 48 -22.29 -21.12 -16.44
CA PHE A 48 -23.49 -21.43 -15.66
C PHE A 48 -24.75 -20.78 -16.23
N PHE A 49 -24.59 -19.66 -16.93
CA PHE A 49 -25.66 -18.89 -17.54
C PHE A 49 -25.20 -18.46 -18.92
N ASP A 50 -25.99 -18.77 -19.96
CA ASP A 50 -25.72 -18.33 -21.33
C ASP A 50 -25.93 -16.82 -21.49
N GLU A 51 -26.86 -16.26 -20.72
CA GLU A 51 -27.21 -14.84 -20.69
C GLU A 51 -27.47 -14.39 -19.25
N VAL A 52 -27.24 -13.10 -18.97
CA VAL A 52 -27.64 -12.50 -17.71
C VAL A 52 -29.18 -12.41 -17.69
N PRO A 53 -29.87 -12.96 -16.66
CA PRO A 53 -31.33 -12.89 -16.58
C PRO A 53 -31.83 -11.44 -16.64
N PRO A 54 -33.01 -11.18 -17.23
CA PRO A 54 -33.49 -9.82 -17.50
C PRO A 54 -33.70 -8.97 -16.24
N ASN A 55 -33.92 -9.60 -15.09
CA ASN A 55 -34.09 -8.94 -13.79
C ASN A 55 -32.77 -8.77 -13.02
N ILE A 56 -31.63 -9.03 -13.66
CA ILE A 56 -30.30 -8.84 -13.09
C ILE A 56 -29.59 -7.70 -13.81
N VAL A 57 -29.20 -6.68 -13.05
CA VAL A 57 -28.48 -5.51 -13.53
C VAL A 57 -27.06 -5.49 -12.99
N ALA A 58 -26.14 -4.85 -13.71
CA ALA A 58 -24.76 -4.66 -13.25
C ALA A 58 -24.48 -3.20 -12.89
N ARG A 59 -23.64 -2.99 -11.87
CA ARG A 59 -23.08 -1.69 -11.51
C ARG A 59 -21.59 -1.80 -11.24
N GLU A 60 -20.86 -0.72 -11.52
CA GLU A 60 -19.49 -0.55 -11.02
C GLU A 60 -19.55 0.06 -9.62
N ILE A 61 -19.20 -0.73 -8.62
CA ILE A 61 -19.26 -0.35 -7.22
C ILE A 61 -17.86 -0.21 -6.62
N CYS A 62 -17.77 0.59 -5.58
CA CYS A 62 -16.60 0.70 -4.74
C CYS A 62 -16.57 -0.47 -3.72
N MET A 63 -15.49 -1.23 -3.70
CA MET A 63 -15.31 -2.38 -2.80
C MET A 63 -15.38 -2.00 -1.31
N ASP A 64 -15.07 -0.76 -0.95
CA ASP A 64 -15.02 -0.31 0.44
C ASP A 64 -16.35 0.31 0.92
N SER A 65 -17.13 0.92 0.03
CA SER A 65 -18.39 1.59 0.40
C SER A 65 -19.65 0.86 -0.04
N GLY A 66 -19.56 -0.08 -1.00
CA GLY A 66 -20.71 -0.72 -1.65
C GLY A 66 -21.53 0.21 -2.56
N LYS A 67 -21.13 1.48 -2.67
CA LYS A 67 -21.79 2.53 -3.46
C LYS A 67 -21.20 2.63 -4.87
N ILE A 68 -21.83 3.43 -5.74
CA ILE A 68 -21.33 3.65 -7.11
C ILE A 68 -19.89 4.18 -7.06
N ALA A 69 -19.00 3.50 -7.77
CA ALA A 69 -17.60 3.85 -7.82
C ALA A 69 -17.38 5.21 -8.49
N THR A 70 -16.31 5.89 -8.06
CA THR A 70 -15.85 7.15 -8.64
C THR A 70 -14.44 6.99 -9.20
N GLU A 71 -13.93 7.99 -9.91
CA GLU A 71 -12.53 7.99 -10.39
C GLU A 71 -11.52 7.90 -9.23
N LEU A 72 -11.86 8.44 -8.05
CA LEU A 72 -11.03 8.29 -6.85
C LEU A 72 -10.91 6.83 -6.39
N CYS A 73 -11.96 6.02 -6.59
CA CYS A 73 -11.90 4.59 -6.29
C CYS A 73 -10.93 3.86 -7.24
N LYS A 74 -10.86 4.27 -8.51
CA LYS A 74 -9.90 3.71 -9.48
C LYS A 74 -8.46 4.11 -9.16
N ALA A 75 -8.28 5.32 -8.65
CA ALA A 75 -6.98 5.92 -8.31
C ALA A 75 -6.51 5.64 -6.86
N ASP A 76 -7.15 4.70 -6.16
CA ASP A 76 -6.73 4.32 -4.80
C ASP A 76 -5.28 3.77 -4.83
N PRO A 77 -4.43 4.16 -3.87
CA PRO A 77 -3.02 3.76 -3.81
C PRO A 77 -2.80 2.25 -3.60
N ARG A 78 -3.81 1.49 -3.19
CA ARG A 78 -3.79 0.01 -3.07
C ARG A 78 -4.13 -0.70 -4.39
N GLY A 79 -4.38 0.07 -5.44
CA GLY A 79 -4.93 -0.39 -6.72
C GLY A 79 -6.44 -0.16 -6.80
N SER A 80 -6.98 -0.23 -8.02
CA SER A 80 -8.39 0.08 -8.29
C SER A 80 -9.33 -0.65 -7.33
N ARG A 81 -10.12 0.14 -6.60
CA ARG A 81 -11.17 -0.33 -5.68
C ARG A 81 -12.52 -0.48 -6.36
N VAL A 82 -12.54 -0.56 -7.69
CA VAL A 82 -13.76 -0.71 -8.50
C VAL A 82 -13.99 -2.16 -8.83
N ARG A 83 -15.23 -2.64 -8.59
CA ARG A 83 -15.67 -3.98 -8.93
C ARG A 83 -17.00 -3.91 -9.66
N LYS A 84 -17.13 -4.65 -10.76
CA LYS A 84 -18.44 -4.91 -11.38
C LYS A 84 -19.19 -5.92 -10.54
N GLU A 85 -20.37 -5.56 -10.07
CA GLU A 85 -21.23 -6.42 -9.25
C GLU A 85 -22.64 -6.52 -9.84
N TYR A 86 -23.29 -7.67 -9.63
CA TYR A 86 -24.63 -7.97 -10.14
C TYR A 86 -25.68 -7.85 -9.03
N PHE A 87 -26.83 -7.29 -9.38
CA PHE A 87 -27.93 -6.99 -8.47
C PHE A 87 -29.25 -7.44 -9.06
N ILE A 88 -30.20 -7.80 -8.20
CA ILE A 88 -31.60 -7.86 -8.61
C ILE A 88 -32.05 -6.42 -8.91
N GLU A 89 -32.72 -6.22 -10.04
CA GLU A 89 -33.26 -4.92 -10.43
C GLU A 89 -34.07 -4.28 -9.30
N GLY A 90 -33.75 -3.02 -8.98
CA GLY A 90 -34.35 -2.24 -7.89
C GLY A 90 -33.64 -2.38 -6.54
N THR A 91 -32.64 -3.26 -6.43
CA THR A 91 -31.81 -3.41 -5.21
C THR A 91 -30.41 -2.83 -5.38
N GLU A 92 -30.03 -2.46 -6.59
CA GLU A 92 -28.73 -1.87 -6.86
C GLU A 92 -28.62 -0.45 -6.31
N PRO A 93 -27.40 0.03 -5.97
CA PRO A 93 -27.22 1.41 -5.57
C PRO A 93 -27.64 2.37 -6.69
N SER A 94 -28.34 3.43 -6.31
CA SER A 94 -28.72 4.50 -7.25
C SER A 94 -27.46 5.13 -7.86
N TYR A 95 -27.52 5.53 -9.13
CA TYR A 95 -26.41 6.21 -9.82
C TYR A 95 -25.91 7.48 -9.11
N SER A 96 -26.77 8.14 -8.33
CA SER A 96 -26.39 9.31 -7.53
C SER A 96 -25.77 8.97 -6.17
N ASP A 97 -25.92 7.73 -5.69
CA ASP A 97 -25.32 7.28 -4.44
C ASP A 97 -23.88 6.83 -4.69
N THR A 98 -23.00 7.82 -4.86
CA THR A 98 -21.59 7.62 -5.16
C THR A 98 -20.75 7.44 -3.90
N CYS A 99 -19.60 6.80 -4.06
CA CYS A 99 -18.63 6.60 -3.00
C CYS A 99 -18.16 7.95 -2.42
N LYS A 100 -18.27 8.08 -1.09
CA LYS A 100 -17.75 9.21 -0.30
C LYS A 100 -16.56 8.83 0.59
N VAL A 101 -16.14 7.56 0.50
CA VAL A 101 -15.03 7.02 1.29
C VAL A 101 -13.69 7.40 0.66
N HIS A 102 -13.56 7.37 -0.67
CA HIS A 102 -12.34 7.81 -1.35
C HIS A 102 -12.39 9.31 -1.57
N VAL A 103 -11.41 10.03 -1.04
CA VAL A 103 -11.28 11.49 -1.13
C VAL A 103 -9.87 11.84 -1.59
N SER A 104 -9.70 12.95 -2.31
CA SER A 104 -8.38 13.44 -2.68
C SER A 104 -7.97 14.61 -1.79
N ALA A 105 -6.68 14.65 -1.45
CA ALA A 105 -6.08 15.78 -0.74
C ALA A 105 -4.61 15.96 -1.19
N MET A 106 -4.05 17.15 -0.95
CA MET A 106 -2.64 17.41 -1.18
C MET A 106 -1.83 16.80 -0.05
N ALA A 107 -0.93 15.88 -0.38
CA ALA A 107 -0.06 15.16 0.54
C ALA A 107 1.37 15.69 0.43
N CYS A 108 2.12 15.65 1.53
CA CYS A 108 3.58 15.83 1.50
C CYS A 108 4.26 14.45 1.53
N LYS A 109 5.14 14.18 0.56
CA LYS A 109 5.87 12.89 0.45
C LYS A 109 6.76 12.59 1.65
N GLU A 110 7.32 13.63 2.25
CA GLU A 110 8.30 13.50 3.31
C GLU A 110 7.66 13.46 4.70
N ALA A 111 6.45 13.99 4.86
CA ALA A 111 5.82 14.09 6.17
C ALA A 111 4.87 12.92 6.42
N THR A 112 5.20 12.11 7.42
CA THR A 112 4.37 10.99 7.90
C THR A 112 4.16 11.07 9.40
N ASP A 113 3.00 10.62 9.87
CA ASP A 113 2.74 10.44 11.31
C ASP A 113 3.31 9.12 11.87
N ALA A 114 3.08 8.87 13.16
CA ALA A 114 3.53 7.65 13.84
C ALA A 114 2.86 6.36 13.30
N GLN A 115 1.73 6.50 12.61
CA GLN A 115 0.97 5.43 11.99
C GLN A 115 1.36 5.23 10.51
N GLY A 116 2.29 6.04 9.98
CA GLY A 116 2.74 5.97 8.59
C GLY A 116 1.78 6.63 7.59
N ARG A 117 0.80 7.41 8.04
CA ARG A 117 -0.09 8.20 7.16
C ARG A 117 0.68 9.41 6.64
N MET A 118 0.61 9.66 5.33
CA MET A 118 1.17 10.87 4.72
C MET A 118 0.35 12.09 5.11
N LEU A 119 0.98 13.07 5.76
CA LEU A 119 0.36 14.28 6.25
C LEU A 119 -0.02 15.25 5.13
N LEU A 120 -0.99 16.12 5.41
CA LEU A 120 -1.48 17.11 4.45
C LEU A 120 -0.40 18.15 4.14
N ALA A 121 -0.18 18.45 2.87
CA ALA A 121 0.77 19.48 2.47
C ALA A 121 0.31 20.89 2.92
N THR A 122 1.28 21.73 3.25
CA THR A 122 1.09 23.15 3.57
C THR A 122 1.60 24.02 2.41
N GLU A 123 1.38 25.34 2.51
CA GLU A 123 1.95 26.31 1.55
C GLU A 123 3.49 26.34 1.55
N TYR A 124 4.12 25.81 2.60
CA TYR A 124 5.57 25.73 2.73
C TYR A 124 6.16 24.47 2.08
N CYS A 125 5.33 23.49 1.71
CA CYS A 125 5.82 22.29 1.03
C CYS A 125 6.28 22.65 -0.39
N PRO A 126 7.52 22.30 -0.79
CA PRO A 126 7.99 22.56 -2.13
C PRO A 126 7.16 21.75 -3.15
N PRO A 127 7.03 22.24 -4.41
CA PRO A 127 6.19 21.60 -5.43
C PRO A 127 6.56 20.15 -5.73
N GLU A 128 7.82 19.76 -5.49
CA GLU A 128 8.31 18.39 -5.68
C GLU A 128 7.88 17.43 -4.57
N SER A 129 7.64 17.95 -3.37
CA SER A 129 7.20 17.18 -2.19
C SER A 129 5.68 17.15 -2.05
N ALA A 130 4.98 18.17 -2.57
CA ALA A 130 3.51 18.24 -2.57
C ALA A 130 2.90 17.53 -3.79
N PHE A 131 1.94 16.63 -3.57
CA PHE A 131 1.22 15.96 -4.66
C PHE A 131 -0.19 15.55 -4.26
N VAL A 132 -1.10 15.39 -5.23
CA VAL A 132 -2.46 14.91 -4.97
C VAL A 132 -2.42 13.42 -4.70
N ARG A 133 -2.97 13.01 -3.56
CA ARG A 133 -3.11 11.61 -3.15
C ARG A 133 -4.57 11.30 -2.84
N VAL A 134 -5.00 10.08 -3.17
CA VAL A 134 -6.28 9.54 -2.71
C VAL A 134 -6.11 8.95 -1.32
N TYR A 135 -7.00 9.34 -0.43
CA TYR A 135 -7.14 8.89 0.94
C TYR A 135 -8.49 8.23 1.16
N ILE A 136 -8.58 7.48 2.26
CA ILE A 136 -9.79 6.85 2.76
C ILE A 136 -10.32 7.70 3.92
N LYS A 137 -11.57 8.15 3.83
CA LYS A 137 -12.32 8.78 4.91
C LYS A 137 -13.32 7.79 5.47
N ARG A 138 -13.04 7.25 6.66
CA ARG A 138 -13.96 6.33 7.34
C ARG A 138 -15.19 7.10 7.84
N PRO A 139 -16.42 6.63 7.55
CA PRO A 139 -17.63 7.27 8.09
C PRO A 139 -17.69 7.25 9.62
N VAL A 140 -17.13 6.20 10.22
CA VAL A 140 -16.99 6.04 11.68
C VAL A 140 -15.51 5.89 11.97
N GLN A 141 -14.98 6.76 12.83
CA GLN A 141 -13.59 6.68 13.26
C GLN A 141 -13.34 5.33 13.94
N TYR A 142 -12.22 4.69 13.60
CA TYR A 142 -11.81 3.48 14.28
C TYR A 142 -11.29 3.84 15.68
N MET A 143 -12.00 3.35 16.70
CA MET A 143 -11.56 3.43 18.09
C MET A 143 -11.10 2.03 18.52
N PRO A 144 -9.82 1.82 18.84
CA PRO A 144 -9.35 0.52 19.32
C PRO A 144 -10.10 0.15 20.61
N PRO A 145 -10.61 -1.09 20.73
CA PRO A 145 -11.41 -1.50 21.90
C PRO A 145 -10.60 -1.50 23.20
N PHE A 146 -9.27 -1.67 23.11
CA PHE A 146 -8.32 -1.63 24.22
C PHE A 146 -7.04 -0.90 23.80
N PRO A 147 -6.26 -0.31 24.74
CA PRO A 147 -5.08 0.50 24.43
C PRO A 147 -4.01 -0.16 23.55
N GLU A 148 -3.87 -1.49 23.63
CA GLU A 148 -2.89 -2.26 22.85
C GLU A 148 -3.49 -2.96 21.61
N SER A 149 -4.76 -2.66 21.29
CA SER A 149 -5.40 -3.28 20.12
C SER A 149 -4.72 -2.77 18.84
N PRO A 150 -4.36 -3.66 17.90
CA PRO A 150 -3.74 -3.24 16.66
C PRO A 150 -4.72 -2.40 15.83
N TYR A 151 -4.19 -1.37 15.18
CA TYR A 151 -4.94 -0.65 14.15
C TYR A 151 -5.12 -1.53 12.91
N PRO A 152 -6.17 -1.29 12.11
CA PRO A 152 -6.30 -1.89 10.79
C PRO A 152 -5.07 -1.60 9.92
N GLU A 153 -4.63 -2.57 9.14
CA GLU A 153 -3.44 -2.41 8.27
C GLU A 153 -3.60 -1.28 7.24
N ASP A 154 -4.83 -0.98 6.84
CA ASP A 154 -5.17 0.08 5.90
C ASP A 154 -5.24 1.47 6.53
N VAL A 155 -4.92 1.62 7.83
CA VAL A 155 -4.85 2.92 8.52
C VAL A 155 -3.89 3.89 7.84
N ILE A 156 -2.82 3.39 7.20
CA ILE A 156 -1.82 4.19 6.47
C ILE A 156 -2.40 4.99 5.30
N TYR A 157 -3.58 4.61 4.81
CA TYR A 157 -4.29 5.28 3.72
C TYR A 157 -5.42 6.19 4.22
N GLU A 158 -5.67 6.22 5.53
CA GLU A 158 -6.71 7.06 6.11
C GLU A 158 -6.33 8.54 6.01
N LEU A 159 -7.30 9.40 5.74
CA LEU A 159 -7.11 10.84 5.67
C LEU A 159 -6.68 11.35 7.06
N PRO A 160 -5.49 11.95 7.22
CA PRO A 160 -5.07 12.52 8.50
C PRO A 160 -5.72 13.90 8.68
N GLU A 161 -7.03 13.90 8.97
CA GLU A 161 -7.82 15.13 9.10
C GLU A 161 -7.24 16.07 10.16
N GLY A 162 -6.85 17.27 9.72
CA GLY A 162 -6.31 18.31 10.60
C GLY A 162 -4.82 18.16 10.93
N GLU A 163 -4.14 17.13 10.43
CA GLU A 163 -2.70 16.97 10.59
C GLU A 163 -1.98 17.38 9.30
N TYR A 164 -1.04 18.31 9.44
CA TYR A 164 -0.33 18.92 8.34
C TYR A 164 1.16 18.65 8.42
N CYS A 165 1.84 18.81 7.29
CA CYS A 165 3.28 18.68 7.18
C CYS A 165 3.99 19.47 8.28
N THR A 166 4.79 18.77 9.07
CA THR A 166 5.61 19.34 10.16
C THR A 166 7.07 19.55 9.75
N ILE A 167 7.46 19.07 8.57
CA ILE A 167 8.83 19.14 8.05
C ILE A 167 9.05 20.47 7.33
N HIS A 168 8.07 20.93 6.56
CA HIS A 168 8.12 22.18 5.82
C HIS A 168 7.39 23.28 6.58
N GLY A 169 8.16 24.27 7.06
CA GLY A 169 7.64 25.43 7.77
C GLY A 169 8.23 26.74 7.23
N PRO A 170 7.80 27.88 7.78
CA PRO A 170 8.24 29.21 7.34
C PRO A 170 9.76 29.45 7.49
N SER A 171 10.49 28.54 8.14
CA SER A 171 11.94 28.58 8.36
C SER A 171 12.80 28.00 7.22
N HIS A 172 12.24 27.66 6.05
CA HIS A 172 13.03 27.36 4.85
C HIS A 172 13.13 28.59 3.94
N VAL A 173 14.12 29.43 4.23
CA VAL A 173 14.66 30.34 3.21
C VAL A 173 15.32 29.46 2.16
N ILE A 174 14.75 29.42 0.96
CA ILE A 174 15.46 28.94 -0.22
C ILE A 174 16.61 29.94 -0.43
N ILE A 175 17.81 29.61 0.06
CA ILE A 175 19.00 30.32 -0.39
C ILE A 175 19.18 29.86 -1.84
N PRO A 176 19.02 30.74 -2.85
CA PRO A 176 19.32 30.35 -4.22
C PRO A 176 20.79 29.91 -4.29
N PRO A 177 21.13 28.92 -5.14
CA PRO A 177 22.53 28.55 -5.33
C PRO A 177 23.31 29.80 -5.73
N VAL A 178 24.34 30.13 -4.95
CA VAL A 178 25.34 31.11 -5.36
C VAL A 178 26.01 30.52 -6.59
N THR A 179 25.64 31.01 -7.77
CA THR A 179 26.43 30.81 -8.97
C THR A 179 27.66 31.69 -8.79
N GLU A 180 28.81 31.08 -8.52
CA GLU A 180 30.08 31.77 -8.65
C GLU A 180 30.29 32.04 -10.15
N ASP A 181 29.88 33.23 -10.59
CA ASP A 181 30.38 33.80 -11.84
C ASP A 181 31.78 34.35 -11.55
N ASP A 182 32.74 33.92 -12.39
CA ASP A 182 34.16 34.25 -12.39
C ASP A 182 34.48 35.74 -12.06
N PRO A 183 35.55 36.02 -11.29
CA PRO A 183 35.92 37.37 -10.93
C PRO A 183 36.84 37.98 -11.97
N ASP A 184 36.31 38.85 -12.83
CA ASP A 184 37.14 39.89 -13.44
C ASP A 184 36.35 41.18 -13.60
N SER A 185 36.56 42.11 -12.66
CA SER A 185 36.82 43.53 -12.98
C SER A 185 36.70 44.44 -11.75
N SER A 186 37.69 45.33 -11.69
CA SER A 186 37.74 46.62 -11.00
C SER A 186 38.17 46.60 -9.54
N GLY A 187 39.44 46.96 -9.38
CA GLY A 187 40.11 47.11 -8.11
C GLY A 187 39.82 48.42 -7.41
N ILE A 188 40.14 48.39 -6.12
CA ILE A 188 40.40 49.57 -5.30
C ILE A 188 41.68 49.25 -4.51
N GLN A 189 42.74 50.02 -4.75
CA GLN A 189 44.01 49.95 -4.03
C GLN A 189 43.94 50.75 -2.72
N TYR A 190 44.79 50.35 -1.76
CA TYR A 190 45.60 51.13 -0.78
C TYR A 190 45.67 50.41 0.60
N PRO A 191 46.68 50.65 1.46
CA PRO A 191 48.09 50.23 1.31
C PRO A 191 48.69 49.58 2.59
N GLY A 192 49.82 48.88 2.46
CA GLY A 192 50.92 48.91 3.43
C GLY A 192 50.94 47.88 4.59
N ASP A 193 51.85 46.91 4.43
CA ASP A 193 52.86 46.41 5.38
C ASP A 193 52.44 45.86 6.76
N GLU A 194 52.70 44.58 7.00
CA GLU A 194 53.86 44.12 7.80
C GLU A 194 53.94 42.58 7.83
N ASP A 195 55.15 42.08 7.58
CA ASP A 195 55.53 40.67 7.49
C ASP A 195 55.46 39.94 8.84
N VAL A 196 54.92 38.70 8.85
CA VAL A 196 55.35 37.69 9.83
C VAL A 196 55.30 36.28 9.21
N ASP A 197 56.49 35.68 9.15
CA ASP A 197 56.81 34.30 8.72
C ASP A 197 55.89 33.22 9.34
N ILE A 198 55.34 32.35 8.50
CA ILE A 198 54.80 31.05 8.91
C ILE A 198 55.85 29.98 8.59
N HIS A 199 56.39 29.37 9.64
CA HIS A 199 57.21 28.17 9.55
C HIS A 199 56.40 26.97 9.04
N ASP A 200 56.93 26.30 8.02
CA ASP A 200 56.53 24.98 7.54
C ASP A 200 56.48 23.93 8.66
N HIS A 201 55.49 23.03 8.61
CA HIS A 201 55.72 21.60 8.78
C HIS A 201 54.55 20.76 8.23
N GLU A 202 54.78 20.25 7.01
CA GLU A 202 54.60 18.86 6.59
C GLU A 202 53.37 18.07 7.08
N ASN A 203 52.47 17.79 6.13
CA ASN A 203 51.71 16.55 6.08
C ASN A 203 52.64 15.42 5.61
N PRO A 204 52.56 14.19 6.16
CA PRO A 204 52.00 13.13 5.32
C PRO A 204 51.15 12.10 6.09
N GLY A 205 49.91 11.93 5.60
CA GLY A 205 49.29 10.68 5.12
C GLY A 205 49.50 9.36 5.87
N ASN A 206 48.38 8.65 6.10
CA ASN A 206 48.24 7.30 5.56
C ASN A 206 46.77 6.82 5.56
N ALA A 207 46.33 6.32 4.41
CA ALA A 207 45.22 5.37 4.28
C ALA A 207 45.75 3.94 4.48
N PRO A 208 44.90 3.01 4.93
CA PRO A 208 44.58 1.84 4.10
C PRO A 208 43.08 1.50 4.22
N GLY A 209 42.39 0.80 3.35
CA GLY A 209 42.69 -0.01 2.17
C GLY A 209 41.40 -0.81 1.89
N GLU A 210 41.06 -1.00 0.62
CA GLU A 210 39.93 -1.81 0.16
C GLU A 210 40.14 -3.29 0.52
N ASP A 211 39.04 -4.00 0.82
CA ASP A 211 38.86 -5.47 0.92
C ASP A 211 38.16 -5.89 2.24
N ASP A 212 36.84 -5.72 2.33
CA ASP A 212 35.97 -6.66 3.08
C ASP A 212 34.48 -6.33 2.82
N TRP A 213 33.90 -6.90 1.76
CA TRP A 213 32.45 -7.01 1.62
C TRP A 213 32.09 -8.43 1.15
N PRO A 214 31.23 -9.17 1.88
CA PRO A 214 30.90 -10.54 1.54
C PRO A 214 29.98 -10.65 0.31
N ASP A 215 30.18 -11.73 -0.44
CA ASP A 215 29.54 -12.09 -1.72
C ASP A 215 28.00 -12.28 -1.60
N PRO A 216 27.18 -11.76 -2.55
CA PRO A 216 25.71 -11.82 -2.47
C PRO A 216 25.06 -13.20 -2.60
N GLU A 217 25.79 -14.28 -2.90
CA GLU A 217 25.19 -15.61 -3.14
C GLU A 217 24.88 -16.44 -1.87
N ASP A 218 25.30 -16.00 -0.68
CA ASP A 218 25.05 -16.74 0.58
C ASP A 218 23.62 -16.59 1.15
N PHE A 219 22.78 -15.73 0.58
CA PHE A 219 21.42 -15.50 1.08
C PHE A 219 20.42 -16.63 0.80
N TRP A 220 20.73 -17.57 -0.11
CA TRP A 220 19.78 -18.60 -0.56
C TRP A 220 19.99 -20.01 0.01
N ARG A 221 20.98 -20.25 0.88
CA ARG A 221 21.22 -21.57 1.51
C ARG A 221 21.08 -21.55 3.04
N GLY A 222 19.96 -21.02 3.52
CA GLY A 222 19.75 -20.80 4.97
C GLY A 222 18.49 -21.41 5.61
N ARG A 223 17.81 -22.40 5.00
CA ARG A 223 16.73 -23.15 5.68
C ARG A 223 16.75 -24.64 5.40
N ARG A 224 17.66 -25.39 6.04
CA ARG A 224 17.40 -26.79 6.41
C ARG A 224 18.10 -27.17 7.71
N ARG A 225 17.26 -27.47 8.70
CA ARG A 225 17.42 -28.42 9.82
C ARG A 225 18.29 -28.02 11.02
N ARG A 226 17.61 -27.75 12.13
CA ARG A 226 18.03 -28.20 13.47
C ARG A 226 16.92 -29.07 14.08
N ASN A 227 17.37 -30.15 14.72
CA ASN A 227 16.72 -31.07 15.67
C ASN A 227 16.04 -32.35 15.13
N ARG A 228 16.76 -33.48 15.29
CA ARG A 228 16.40 -34.50 16.29
C ARG A 228 17.62 -35.38 16.61
N ASP A 229 18.04 -35.34 17.87
CA ASP A 229 18.45 -36.54 18.61
C ASP A 229 17.19 -37.30 19.05
#